data_AF-A0A2W6CYV5-F1
#
_entry.id   AF-A0A2W6CYV5-F1
#
_cell.length_a   1.000
_cell.length_b   1.000
_cell.length_c   1.000
_cell.angle_alpha   90.00
_cell.angle_beta   90.00
_cell.angle_gamma   90.00
#
_symmetry.space_group_name_H-M   'P 1'
#
loop_
_entity.id
_entity.type
_entity.pdbx_description
1 polymer ?
#
loop_
_entity_poly.entity_id
_entity_poly.type
_entity_poly.pdbx_seq_one_letter_code
_entity_poly.pdbx_strand_id
1 'polypeptide(L)'
;MSGHRASVAGDCEILGGIGLRDRQEMAGFRPGPAQEPNSLRWVRRLLPGGESRAWWAEVISCLSETTDPGQRRQYMRSYRRSVPRLVWTSWTSGVRGVAAAPMGVGYSSVEWKGITMVNLSPEEKFGIKHQSKPGPTTIDQKYSVLLGLVVLVLGILGFILTGFTNYTEMTDHFILGLFQTNGFHNTVYIILGLFWLLGAFALTPPANQGMNIAVAGVLLLVAVLGFFGYWALLSIPAGINGDNILDLAVALVTLIVGGGLLSGRQSA
;
A
#
# COMPACT_ATOMS: atom_id res chain seq x y z
N MET A 1 -72.63 53.29 15.95
CA MET A 1 -71.38 53.19 15.16
C MET A 1 -71.24 51.72 14.75
N SER A 2 -71.97 51.21 13.74
CA SER A 2 -71.68 51.26 12.28
C SER A 2 -70.18 51.10 11.99
N GLY A 3 -69.68 49.93 11.60
CA GLY A 3 -69.60 49.41 10.22
C GLY A 3 -68.10 49.40 9.85
N HIS A 4 -67.45 48.38 9.30
CA HIS A 4 -67.73 47.63 8.09
C HIS A 4 -66.85 46.36 8.04
N ARG A 5 -67.42 45.26 7.52
CA ARG A 5 -66.70 44.11 6.95
C ARG A 5 -66.04 44.52 5.63
N ALA A 6 -64.88 43.94 5.32
CA ALA A 6 -64.44 43.74 3.95
C ALA A 6 -63.96 42.29 3.79
N SER A 7 -64.73 41.57 2.98
CA SER A 7 -64.44 40.25 2.42
C SER A 7 -63.60 40.46 1.17
N VAL A 8 -62.52 39.69 1.00
CA VAL A 8 -61.90 39.46 -0.32
C VAL A 8 -61.69 37.96 -0.47
N ALA A 9 -62.61 37.37 -1.23
CA ALA A 9 -62.42 36.10 -1.90
C ALA A 9 -61.48 36.36 -3.10
N GLY A 10 -60.52 35.45 -3.30
CA GLY A 10 -59.61 35.45 -4.43
C GLY A 10 -59.26 34.00 -4.75
N ASP A 11 -59.86 33.51 -5.82
CA ASP A 11 -59.76 32.16 -6.34
C ASP A 11 -58.32 31.79 -6.74
N CYS A 12 -57.87 30.60 -6.34
CA CYS A 12 -56.70 29.97 -6.95
C CYS A 12 -56.84 28.43 -6.87
N GLU A 13 -57.91 27.90 -7.46
CA GLU A 13 -57.89 26.58 -8.07
C GLU A 13 -57.19 26.70 -9.42
N ILE A 14 -55.91 26.32 -9.54
CA ILE A 14 -55.30 25.58 -10.66
C ILE A 14 -53.92 25.13 -10.13
N LEU A 15 -53.75 23.83 -9.89
CA LEU A 15 -52.51 23.02 -10.08
C LEU A 15 -52.69 21.63 -9.45
N GLY A 16 -53.77 20.94 -9.79
CA GLY A 16 -53.83 19.48 -9.69
C GLY A 16 -53.44 18.90 -11.06
N GLY A 17 -52.24 18.34 -11.21
CA GLY A 17 -51.91 17.63 -12.46
C GLY A 17 -50.45 17.45 -12.87
N ILE A 18 -49.46 17.72 -12.03
CA ILE A 18 -48.04 17.47 -12.38
C ILE A 18 -47.37 16.70 -11.24
N GLY A 19 -47.64 15.41 -11.12
CA GLY A 19 -47.07 14.61 -10.02
C GLY A 19 -46.89 13.12 -10.26
N LEU A 20 -47.27 12.58 -11.43
CA LEU A 20 -47.22 11.12 -11.65
C LEU A 20 -46.67 10.67 -13.00
N ARG A 21 -46.35 11.57 -13.95
CA ARG A 21 -45.83 11.17 -15.28
C ARG A 21 -44.31 10.95 -15.32
N ASP A 22 -43.52 11.68 -14.54
CA ASP A 22 -42.05 11.53 -14.55
C ASP A 22 -41.54 10.29 -13.79
N ARG A 23 -42.39 9.60 -13.03
CA ARG A 23 -41.98 8.39 -12.29
C ARG A 23 -42.01 7.11 -13.14
N GLN A 24 -42.71 7.12 -14.28
CA GLN A 24 -42.81 5.93 -15.14
C GLN A 24 -41.71 5.84 -16.20
N GLU A 25 -41.02 6.92 -16.56
CA GLU A 25 -39.92 6.86 -17.54
C GLU A 25 -38.58 6.37 -16.97
N MET A 26 -38.39 6.37 -15.65
CA MET A 26 -37.17 5.81 -15.04
C MET A 26 -37.21 4.28 -14.84
N ALA A 27 -38.35 3.62 -15.09
CA ALA A 27 -38.50 2.18 -14.90
C ALA A 27 -37.83 1.32 -16.01
N GLY A 28 -37.27 1.95 -17.06
CA GLY A 28 -36.66 1.27 -18.19
C GLY A 28 -35.12 1.22 -18.21
N PHE A 29 -34.43 1.96 -17.34
CA PHE A 29 -32.97 1.99 -17.36
C PHE A 29 -32.39 0.78 -16.59
N ARG A 30 -32.16 -0.32 -17.30
CA ARG A 30 -31.23 -1.36 -16.84
C ARG A 30 -29.81 -0.90 -17.19
N PRO A 31 -28.98 -0.44 -16.23
CA PRO A 31 -27.58 -0.21 -16.52
C PRO A 31 -26.99 -1.55 -16.98
N GLY A 32 -26.46 -1.59 -18.20
CA GLY A 32 -25.68 -2.73 -18.66
C GLY A 32 -24.51 -2.97 -17.69
N PRO A 33 -23.95 -4.18 -17.62
CA PRO A 33 -22.79 -4.45 -16.78
C PRO A 33 -21.70 -3.44 -17.14
N ALA A 34 -21.40 -2.52 -16.21
CA ALA A 34 -20.45 -1.45 -16.44
C ALA A 34 -19.12 -2.08 -16.87
N GLN A 35 -18.66 -1.74 -18.08
CA GLN A 35 -17.42 -2.31 -18.60
C GLN A 35 -16.25 -1.87 -17.72
N GLU A 36 -15.59 -2.85 -17.12
CA GLU A 36 -14.40 -2.62 -16.30
C GLU A 36 -13.26 -2.01 -17.14
N PRO A 37 -12.60 -0.95 -16.66
CA PRO A 37 -11.40 -0.43 -17.31
C PRO A 37 -10.31 -1.51 -17.38
N ASN A 38 -9.71 -1.70 -18.57
CA ASN A 38 -8.66 -2.70 -18.79
C ASN A 38 -7.48 -2.59 -17.80
N SER A 39 -7.20 -1.38 -17.30
CA SER A 39 -6.12 -1.08 -16.37
C SER A 39 -6.28 -1.68 -14.97
N LEU A 40 -7.46 -2.19 -14.62
CA LEU A 40 -7.77 -2.69 -13.28
C LEU A 40 -8.15 -4.18 -13.25
N ARG A 41 -8.08 -4.88 -14.39
CA ARG A 41 -8.34 -6.34 -14.47
C ARG A 41 -7.42 -7.17 -13.58
N TRP A 42 -6.22 -6.68 -13.26
CA TRP A 42 -5.27 -7.38 -12.38
C TRP A 42 -5.79 -7.51 -10.93
N VAL A 43 -6.64 -6.60 -10.46
CA VAL A 43 -7.19 -6.64 -9.09
C VAL A 43 -8.08 -7.87 -8.87
N ARG A 44 -8.78 -8.31 -9.92
CA ARG A 44 -9.57 -9.54 -9.89
C ARG A 44 -8.72 -10.80 -9.68
N ARG A 45 -7.43 -10.77 -10.01
CA ARG A 45 -6.50 -11.87 -9.69
C ARG A 45 -6.05 -11.84 -8.23
N LEU A 46 -6.19 -10.72 -7.53
CA LEU A 46 -5.78 -10.55 -6.14
C LEU A 46 -6.91 -10.81 -5.13
N LEU A 47 -8.18 -10.65 -5.54
CA LEU A 47 -9.35 -10.86 -4.70
C LEU A 47 -10.12 -12.12 -5.15
N PRO A 48 -10.19 -13.19 -4.33
CA PRO A 48 -10.88 -14.42 -4.71
C PRO A 48 -12.41 -14.26 -4.69
N GLY A 49 -13.07 -14.87 -5.69
CA GLY A 49 -14.52 -15.12 -5.67
C GLY A 49 -15.42 -13.88 -5.79
N GLY A 50 -16.46 -13.81 -4.95
CA GLY A 50 -17.47 -12.74 -4.96
C GLY A 50 -16.97 -11.38 -4.44
N GLU A 51 -15.86 -11.38 -3.71
CA GLU A 51 -15.26 -10.18 -3.12
C GLU A 51 -14.80 -9.18 -4.18
N SER A 52 -14.25 -9.68 -5.30
CA SER A 52 -13.85 -8.81 -6.42
C SER A 52 -15.04 -8.07 -7.02
N ARG A 53 -16.24 -8.69 -7.02
CA ARG A 53 -17.46 -8.07 -7.57
C ARG A 53 -18.06 -7.04 -6.63
N ALA A 54 -18.10 -7.34 -5.33
CA ALA A 54 -18.57 -6.39 -4.32
C ALA A 54 -17.66 -5.15 -4.27
N TRP A 55 -16.35 -5.38 -4.25
CA TRP A 55 -15.36 -4.31 -4.33
C TRP A 55 -15.50 -3.50 -5.62
N TRP A 56 -15.74 -4.15 -6.76
CA TRP A 56 -15.96 -3.42 -8.01
C TRP A 56 -17.23 -2.58 -8.02
N ALA A 57 -18.33 -3.11 -7.48
CA ALA A 57 -19.59 -2.39 -7.40
C ALA A 57 -19.43 -1.08 -6.61
N GLU A 58 -18.67 -1.13 -5.51
CA GLU A 58 -18.42 0.04 -4.68
C GLU A 58 -17.56 1.10 -5.41
N VAL A 59 -16.51 0.69 -6.12
CA VAL A 59 -15.68 1.61 -6.90
C VAL A 59 -16.48 2.25 -8.03
N ILE A 60 -17.30 1.47 -8.75
CA ILE A 60 -18.17 1.98 -9.82
C ILE A 60 -19.20 2.95 -9.24
N SER A 61 -19.75 2.67 -8.05
CA SER A 61 -20.66 3.61 -7.37
C SER A 61 -19.97 4.95 -7.10
N CYS A 62 -18.76 4.95 -6.55
CA CYS A 62 -18.00 6.19 -6.30
C CYS A 62 -17.69 6.97 -7.58
N LEU A 63 -17.33 6.25 -8.66
CA LEU A 63 -17.03 6.87 -9.94
C LEU A 63 -18.28 7.45 -10.61
N SER A 64 -19.45 6.85 -10.37
CA SER A 64 -20.73 7.32 -10.87
C SER A 64 -21.21 8.59 -10.17
N GLU A 65 -20.88 8.75 -8.87
CA GLU A 65 -21.17 9.96 -8.10
C GLU A 65 -20.30 11.16 -8.53
N THR A 66 -19.12 10.91 -9.09
CA THR A 66 -18.21 11.97 -9.54
C THR A 66 -18.58 12.42 -10.96
N THR A 67 -19.23 13.58 -11.08
CA THR A 67 -19.64 14.17 -12.37
C THR A 67 -18.50 14.90 -13.09
N ASP A 68 -17.53 15.45 -12.36
CA ASP A 68 -16.36 16.12 -12.95
C ASP A 68 -15.32 15.13 -13.52
N PRO A 69 -14.98 15.20 -14.83
CA PRO A 69 -13.97 14.36 -15.45
C PRO A 69 -12.56 14.54 -14.86
N GLY A 70 -12.24 15.73 -14.33
CA GLY A 70 -10.96 16.03 -13.68
C GLY A 70 -10.79 15.21 -12.39
N GLN A 71 -11.75 15.38 -11.48
CA GLN A 71 -11.81 14.65 -10.21
C GLN A 71 -11.88 13.13 -10.44
N ARG A 72 -12.65 12.65 -11.41
CA ARG A 72 -12.72 11.20 -11.72
C ARG A 72 -11.36 10.62 -12.09
N ARG A 73 -10.55 11.34 -12.87
CA ARG A 73 -9.19 10.93 -13.23
C ARG A 73 -8.25 10.95 -12.03
N GLN A 74 -8.35 11.96 -11.17
CA GLN A 74 -7.55 12.07 -9.96
C GLN A 74 -7.91 10.96 -8.95
N TYR A 75 -9.20 10.66 -8.81
CA TYR A 75 -9.70 9.56 -7.98
C TYR A 75 -9.16 8.22 -8.45
N MET A 76 -9.25 7.92 -9.75
CA MET A 76 -8.67 6.70 -10.34
C MET A 76 -7.16 6.58 -10.09
N ARG A 77 -6.41 7.69 -10.16
CA ARG A 77 -4.97 7.70 -9.87
C ARG A 77 -4.68 7.44 -8.39
N SER A 78 -5.43 8.07 -7.49
CA SER A 78 -5.32 7.87 -6.04
C SER A 78 -5.66 6.42 -5.67
N TYR A 79 -6.73 5.91 -6.28
CA TYR A 79 -7.20 4.55 -6.06
C TYR A 79 -6.17 3.53 -6.52
N ARG A 80 -5.64 3.67 -7.74
CA ARG A 80 -4.58 2.78 -8.28
C ARG A 80 -3.34 2.70 -7.38
N ARG A 81 -2.97 3.81 -6.72
CA ARG A 81 -1.86 3.84 -5.75
C ARG A 81 -2.22 3.19 -4.42
N SER A 82 -3.49 3.24 -4.04
CA SER A 82 -3.99 2.75 -2.75
C SER A 82 -4.48 1.32 -2.79
N VAL A 83 -4.74 0.73 -3.98
CA VAL A 83 -5.25 -0.64 -4.15
C VAL A 83 -4.43 -1.69 -3.39
N PRO A 84 -3.08 -1.72 -3.46
CA PRO A 84 -2.32 -2.72 -2.71
C PRO A 84 -2.55 -2.64 -1.20
N ARG A 85 -2.68 -1.41 -0.67
CA ARG A 85 -2.97 -1.16 0.73
C ARG A 85 -4.41 -1.56 1.09
N LEU A 86 -5.38 -1.23 0.23
CA LEU A 86 -6.78 -1.58 0.41
C LEU A 86 -7.01 -3.10 0.39
N VAL A 87 -6.40 -3.80 -0.58
CA VAL A 87 -6.41 -5.26 -0.66
C VAL A 87 -5.76 -5.88 0.57
N TRP A 88 -4.66 -5.31 1.06
CA TRP A 88 -4.02 -5.79 2.28
C TRP A 88 -4.88 -5.57 3.53
N THR A 89 -5.54 -4.41 3.66
CA THR A 89 -6.40 -4.10 4.81
C THR A 89 -7.76 -4.80 4.76
N SER A 90 -8.30 -5.10 3.58
CA SER A 90 -9.58 -5.82 3.44
C SER A 90 -9.49 -7.29 3.87
N TRP A 91 -8.27 -7.83 4.01
CA TRP A 91 -8.02 -9.12 4.64
C TRP A 91 -8.18 -9.09 6.17
N THR A 92 -8.21 -7.91 6.80
CA THR A 92 -8.55 -7.78 8.22
C THR A 92 -10.08 -7.80 8.39
N SER A 93 -10.57 -8.68 9.25
CA SER A 93 -11.97 -9.15 9.34
C SER A 93 -13.04 -8.08 9.58
N GLY A 94 -12.68 -6.83 9.89
CA GLY A 94 -13.60 -5.76 10.24
C GLY A 94 -14.52 -5.26 9.11
N VAL A 95 -14.13 -5.44 7.85
CA VAL A 95 -14.93 -4.95 6.69
C VAL A 95 -15.95 -5.99 6.18
N ARG A 96 -15.85 -7.26 6.62
CA ARG A 96 -16.75 -8.34 6.17
C ARG A 96 -18.20 -8.18 6.63
N GLY A 97 -18.46 -7.32 7.62
CA GLY A 97 -19.79 -7.13 8.21
C GLY A 97 -20.67 -6.08 7.54
N VAL A 98 -20.14 -5.29 6.59
CA VAL A 98 -20.93 -4.25 5.92
C VAL A 98 -21.64 -4.88 4.73
N ALA A 99 -22.96 -5.03 4.83
CA ALA A 99 -23.79 -5.53 3.75
C ALA A 99 -23.61 -4.64 2.51
N ALA A 100 -23.40 -5.26 1.35
CA ALA A 100 -23.32 -4.53 0.08
C ALA A 100 -24.57 -3.68 -0.10
N ALA A 101 -24.39 -2.40 -0.42
CA ALA A 101 -25.51 -1.50 -0.67
C ALA A 101 -26.39 -2.07 -1.81
N PRO A 102 -27.72 -2.16 -1.63
CA PRO A 102 -28.60 -2.68 -2.66
C PRO A 102 -28.55 -1.80 -3.92
N MET A 103 -28.19 -2.41 -5.04
CA MET A 103 -28.15 -1.78 -6.35
C MET A 103 -29.58 -1.40 -6.79
N GLY A 104 -29.83 -0.11 -7.07
CA GLY A 104 -31.10 0.37 -7.63
C GLY A 104 -31.96 1.23 -6.70
N VAL A 105 -31.50 1.52 -5.48
CA VAL A 105 -32.13 2.55 -4.65
C VAL A 105 -31.57 3.91 -5.08
N GLY A 106 -32.46 4.83 -5.47
CA GLY A 106 -32.05 6.22 -5.70
C GLY A 106 -31.42 6.77 -4.42
N TYR A 107 -30.16 7.20 -4.52
CA TYR A 107 -29.40 7.77 -3.39
C TYR A 107 -29.88 9.19 -3.05
N SER A 108 -31.18 9.38 -2.90
CA SER A 108 -31.71 10.52 -2.18
C SER A 108 -31.56 10.19 -0.69
N SER A 109 -30.43 10.64 -0.12
CA SER A 109 -30.12 10.72 1.31
C SER A 109 -30.19 9.39 2.10
N VAL A 110 -29.09 8.64 2.12
CA VAL A 110 -28.81 7.76 3.25
C VAL A 110 -28.30 8.64 4.39
N GLU A 111 -29.17 8.87 5.38
CA GLU A 111 -28.84 9.57 6.61
C GLU A 111 -28.29 8.56 7.62
N TRP A 112 -26.99 8.62 7.90
CA TRP A 112 -26.36 7.75 8.90
C TRP A 112 -25.91 8.62 10.07
N LYS A 113 -26.47 8.37 11.27
CA LYS A 113 -26.23 9.19 12.47
C LYS A 113 -26.45 10.71 12.26
N GLY A 114 -27.46 11.09 11.48
CA GLY A 114 -27.77 12.51 11.22
C GLY A 114 -26.82 13.21 10.27
N ILE A 115 -25.97 12.47 9.54
CA ILE A 115 -25.04 13.02 8.55
C ILE A 115 -25.48 12.56 7.15
N THR A 116 -25.77 13.54 6.29
CA THR A 116 -26.12 13.31 4.88
C THR A 116 -24.88 12.88 4.11
N MET A 117 -24.80 11.60 3.72
CA MET A 117 -23.65 10.99 3.03
C MET A 117 -23.29 11.62 1.67
N VAL A 118 -24.17 12.45 1.11
CA VAL A 118 -24.04 13.03 -0.25
C VAL A 118 -23.05 14.22 -0.28
N ASN A 119 -22.79 14.84 0.86
CA ASN A 119 -21.89 16.00 0.97
C ASN A 119 -20.54 15.69 1.66
N LEU A 120 -20.27 14.43 1.97
CA LEU A 120 -18.99 14.04 2.55
C LEU A 120 -17.93 13.93 1.45
N SER A 121 -16.77 14.53 1.69
CA SER A 121 -15.65 14.37 0.77
C SER A 121 -15.25 12.88 0.71
N PRO A 122 -14.66 12.38 -0.39
CA PRO A 122 -14.21 10.99 -0.46
C PRO A 122 -13.22 10.60 0.66
N GLU A 123 -12.54 11.60 1.24
CA GLU A 123 -11.63 11.44 2.38
C GLU A 123 -12.41 11.12 3.66
N GLU A 124 -13.60 11.68 3.83
CA GLU A 124 -14.51 11.43 4.96
C GLU A 124 -15.30 10.13 4.76
N LYS A 125 -15.71 9.83 3.52
CA LYS A 125 -16.47 8.62 3.17
C LYS A 125 -15.62 7.34 3.29
N PHE A 126 -14.32 7.42 2.98
CA PHE A 126 -13.43 6.25 2.92
C PHE A 126 -12.20 6.33 3.83
N GLY A 127 -12.02 7.43 4.57
CA GLY A 127 -10.82 7.64 5.41
C GLY A 127 -9.53 7.81 4.61
N ILE A 128 -9.60 7.98 3.28
CA ILE A 128 -8.43 8.10 2.40
C ILE A 128 -7.94 9.55 2.44
N LYS A 129 -7.08 9.89 3.41
CA LYS A 129 -6.40 11.20 3.43
C LYS A 129 -5.54 11.34 2.17
N HIS A 130 -5.73 12.41 1.38
CA HIS A 130 -4.78 12.81 0.36
C HIS A 130 -3.43 13.17 1.02
N GLN A 131 -2.51 12.20 1.16
CA GLN A 131 -1.13 12.51 1.56
C GLN A 131 -0.40 13.17 0.38
N SER A 132 -0.46 14.49 0.33
CA SER A 132 0.18 15.34 -0.67
C SER A 132 1.65 15.65 -0.38
N LYS A 133 2.18 15.24 0.78
CA LYS A 133 3.59 15.38 1.14
C LYS A 133 4.12 14.07 1.74
N PRO A 134 5.35 13.62 1.37
CA PRO A 134 6.01 12.54 2.08
C PRO A 134 6.03 12.90 3.56
N GLY A 135 5.49 12.02 4.41
CA GLY A 135 5.58 12.19 5.85
C GLY A 135 7.05 12.18 6.30
N PRO A 136 7.33 12.60 7.55
CA PRO A 136 8.67 12.46 8.11
C PRO A 136 9.16 11.01 8.01
N THR A 137 10.42 10.83 7.64
CA THR A 137 11.02 9.49 7.49
C THR A 137 11.02 8.74 8.82
N THR A 138 10.54 7.50 8.78
CA THR A 138 10.44 6.64 9.97
C THR A 138 11.80 6.07 10.36
N ILE A 139 11.91 5.53 11.59
CA ILE A 139 13.16 4.93 12.09
C ILE A 139 13.61 3.78 11.20
N ASP A 140 12.68 2.94 10.75
CA ASP A 140 12.95 1.82 9.83
C ASP A 140 13.44 2.29 8.46
N GLN A 141 12.93 3.42 7.94
CA GLN A 141 13.42 3.99 6.69
C GLN A 141 14.82 4.57 6.85
N LYS A 142 15.10 5.26 7.96
CA LYS A 142 16.45 5.77 8.27
C LYS A 142 17.45 4.62 8.43
N TYR A 143 17.02 3.53 9.07
CA TYR A 143 17.80 2.30 9.18
C TYR A 143 18.14 1.73 7.80
N SER A 144 17.14 1.59 6.91
CA SER A 144 17.36 1.12 5.54
C SER A 144 18.33 2.02 4.77
N VAL A 145 18.28 3.35 4.94
CA VAL A 145 19.26 4.26 4.33
C VAL A 145 20.67 4.00 4.86
N LEU A 146 20.85 3.94 6.18
CA LEU A 146 22.16 3.79 6.81
C LEU A 146 22.81 2.46 6.41
N LEU A 147 22.09 1.34 6.58
CA LEU A 147 22.57 0.00 6.23
C LEU A 147 22.77 -0.15 4.73
N GLY A 148 21.84 0.36 3.92
CA GLY A 148 21.97 0.36 2.47
C GLY A 148 23.26 1.04 2.00
N LEU A 149 23.59 2.19 2.59
CA LEU A 149 24.81 2.94 2.25
C LEU A 149 26.07 2.21 2.72
N VAL A 150 26.10 1.71 3.97
CA VAL A 150 27.25 0.98 4.51
C VAL A 150 27.55 -0.28 3.68
N VAL A 151 26.55 -1.10 3.40
CA VAL A 151 26.72 -2.35 2.66
C VAL A 151 27.09 -2.09 1.19
N LEU A 152 26.52 -1.04 0.58
CA LEU A 152 26.90 -0.63 -0.77
C LEU A 152 28.38 -0.21 -0.83
N VAL A 153 28.84 0.60 0.12
CA VAL A 153 30.25 1.03 0.19
C VAL A 153 31.17 -0.17 0.41
N LEU A 154 30.80 -1.12 1.28
CA LEU A 154 31.58 -2.34 1.50
C LEU A 154 31.71 -3.16 0.21
N GLY A 155 30.63 -3.32 -0.56
CA GLY A 155 30.69 -4.03 -1.85
C GLY A 155 31.58 -3.33 -2.88
N ILE A 156 31.56 -1.99 -2.94
CA ILE A 156 32.45 -1.21 -3.82
C ILE A 156 33.91 -1.35 -3.39
N LEU A 157 34.20 -1.20 -2.09
CA LEU A 157 35.55 -1.36 -1.54
C LEU A 157 36.07 -2.78 -1.75
N GLY A 158 35.21 -3.79 -1.63
CA GLY A 158 35.54 -5.16 -1.95
C GLY A 158 36.01 -5.31 -3.39
N PHE A 159 35.30 -4.76 -4.36
CA PHE A 159 35.74 -4.78 -5.76
C PHE A 159 37.07 -4.05 -6.00
N ILE A 160 37.34 -2.96 -5.26
CA ILE A 160 38.62 -2.26 -5.33
C ILE A 160 39.76 -3.15 -4.83
N LEU A 161 39.52 -4.00 -3.83
CA LEU A 161 40.53 -4.89 -3.24
C LEU A 161 40.70 -6.21 -4.00
N THR A 162 39.60 -6.85 -4.42
CA THR A 162 39.61 -8.16 -5.09
C THR A 162 39.83 -8.05 -6.60
N GLY A 163 39.49 -6.91 -7.20
CA GLY A 163 39.33 -6.79 -8.64
C GLY A 163 38.15 -7.62 -9.18
N PHE A 164 38.16 -7.91 -10.48
CA PHE A 164 37.13 -8.67 -11.19
C PHE A 164 37.55 -10.09 -11.60
N THR A 165 38.74 -10.53 -11.18
CA THR A 165 39.26 -11.88 -11.39
C THR A 165 38.78 -12.83 -10.29
N ASN A 166 38.79 -14.15 -10.54
CA ASN A 166 38.43 -15.19 -9.55
C ASN A 166 37.06 -14.94 -8.88
N TYR A 167 36.08 -14.58 -9.71
CA TYR A 167 34.82 -13.98 -9.27
C TYR A 167 34.02 -14.85 -8.28
N THR A 168 34.04 -16.18 -8.45
CA THR A 168 33.32 -17.14 -7.59
C THR A 168 34.24 -18.03 -6.76
N GLU A 169 35.56 -17.84 -6.85
CA GLU A 169 36.50 -18.66 -6.11
C GLU A 169 36.59 -18.22 -4.66
N MET A 170 36.98 -19.12 -3.77
CA MET A 170 37.42 -18.73 -2.43
C MET A 170 38.76 -18.02 -2.56
N THR A 171 38.84 -16.80 -2.06
CA THR A 171 40.04 -15.96 -2.14
C THR A 171 40.59 -15.69 -0.74
N ASP A 172 41.87 -15.41 -0.59
CA ASP A 172 42.42 -14.94 0.69
C ASP A 172 42.31 -13.40 0.84
N HIS A 173 41.36 -12.77 0.13
CA HIS A 173 41.17 -11.33 0.19
C HIS A 173 40.23 -10.96 1.33
N PHE A 174 40.80 -10.37 2.39
CA PHE A 174 40.05 -9.98 3.57
C PHE A 174 39.75 -8.48 3.61
N ILE A 175 38.48 -8.12 3.79
CA ILE A 175 38.10 -6.76 4.19
C ILE A 175 38.26 -6.66 5.72
N LEU A 176 38.99 -5.65 6.18
CA LEU A 176 39.27 -5.38 7.60
C LEU A 176 39.91 -6.55 8.36
N GLY A 177 40.50 -7.52 7.66
CA GLY A 177 41.12 -8.72 8.25
C GLY A 177 40.13 -9.74 8.81
N LEU A 178 38.83 -9.59 8.56
CA LEU A 178 37.78 -10.43 9.15
C LEU A 178 36.84 -11.09 8.13
N PHE A 179 36.64 -10.46 6.97
CA PHE A 179 35.61 -10.87 6.00
C PHE A 179 36.25 -11.34 4.72
N GLN A 180 35.99 -12.58 4.32
CA GLN A 180 36.57 -13.14 3.10
C GLN A 180 35.74 -12.72 1.89
N THR A 181 36.35 -12.11 0.89
CA THR A 181 35.60 -11.44 -0.19
C THR A 181 36.02 -11.90 -1.57
N ASN A 182 35.04 -12.21 -2.40
CA ASN A 182 35.23 -12.46 -3.83
C ASN A 182 34.30 -11.56 -4.65
N GLY A 183 34.46 -11.57 -5.98
CA GLY A 183 33.64 -10.74 -6.87
C GLY A 183 32.14 -11.00 -6.73
N PHE A 184 31.74 -12.25 -6.47
CA PHE A 184 30.35 -12.63 -6.27
C PHE A 184 29.77 -12.04 -4.97
N HIS A 185 30.50 -12.15 -3.86
CA HIS A 185 30.13 -11.59 -2.55
C HIS A 185 29.97 -10.07 -2.63
N ASN A 186 30.89 -9.39 -3.30
CA ASN A 186 30.85 -7.94 -3.50
C ASN A 186 29.63 -7.51 -4.31
N THR A 187 29.25 -8.28 -5.33
CA THR A 187 28.01 -8.04 -6.10
C THR A 187 26.76 -8.24 -5.25
N VAL A 188 26.72 -9.27 -4.40
CA VAL A 188 25.61 -9.47 -3.47
C VAL A 188 25.47 -8.25 -2.54
N TYR A 189 26.59 -7.71 -2.04
CA TYR A 189 26.58 -6.51 -1.19
C TYR A 189 26.05 -5.29 -1.93
N ILE A 190 26.49 -5.04 -3.16
CA ILE A 190 25.97 -3.93 -3.96
C ILE A 190 24.46 -4.07 -4.19
N ILE A 191 24.00 -5.27 -4.58
CA ILE A 191 22.57 -5.54 -4.82
C ILE A 191 21.77 -5.33 -3.53
N LEU A 192 22.24 -5.85 -2.40
CA LEU A 192 21.57 -5.73 -1.12
C LEU A 192 21.52 -4.27 -0.63
N GLY A 193 22.63 -3.54 -0.77
CA GLY A 193 22.70 -2.12 -0.45
C GLY A 193 21.72 -1.28 -1.28
N LEU A 194 21.69 -1.51 -2.59
CA LEU A 194 20.72 -0.87 -3.49
C LEU A 194 19.27 -1.25 -3.15
N PHE A 195 19.02 -2.51 -2.80
CA PHE A 195 17.69 -2.97 -2.42
C PHE A 195 17.18 -2.26 -1.17
N TRP A 196 18.02 -2.07 -0.16
CA TRP A 196 17.70 -1.27 1.03
C TRP A 196 17.43 0.20 0.71
N LEU A 197 18.27 0.83 -0.12
CA LEU A 197 18.09 2.23 -0.51
C LEU A 197 16.79 2.42 -1.32
N LEU A 198 16.51 1.52 -2.26
CA LEU A 198 15.26 1.51 -3.02
C LEU A 198 14.06 1.33 -2.09
N GLY A 199 14.15 0.43 -1.11
CA GLY A 199 13.13 0.28 -0.09
C GLY A 199 12.85 1.57 0.68
N ALA A 200 13.91 2.24 1.13
CA ALA A 200 13.80 3.47 1.90
C ALA A 200 13.13 4.61 1.12
N PHE A 201 13.44 4.76 -0.18
CA PHE A 201 12.97 5.87 -1.00
C PHE A 201 11.68 5.58 -1.79
N ALA A 202 11.45 4.33 -2.18
CA ALA A 202 10.34 3.95 -3.05
C ALA A 202 9.16 3.33 -2.31
N LEU A 203 9.38 2.74 -1.11
CA LEU A 203 8.32 2.06 -0.37
C LEU A 203 7.67 2.95 0.69
N THR A 204 6.37 2.73 0.92
CA THR A 204 5.67 3.26 2.10
C THR A 204 6.27 2.67 3.37
N PRO A 205 6.16 3.33 4.54
CA PRO A 205 6.78 2.83 5.78
C PRO A 205 6.40 1.37 6.14
N PRO A 206 5.12 0.95 6.08
CA PRO A 206 4.77 -0.45 6.36
C PRO A 206 5.38 -1.44 5.35
N ALA A 207 5.53 -1.03 4.09
CA ALA A 207 6.15 -1.86 3.06
C ALA A 207 7.68 -1.95 3.24
N ASN A 208 8.35 -0.86 3.64
CA ASN A 208 9.77 -0.88 4.00
C ASN A 208 10.03 -1.77 5.23
N GLN A 209 9.16 -1.71 6.24
CA GLN A 209 9.22 -2.61 7.39
C GLN A 209 9.09 -4.08 6.98
N GLY A 210 8.10 -4.41 6.13
CA GLY A 210 7.94 -5.77 5.60
C GLY A 210 9.16 -6.25 4.80
N MET A 211 9.76 -5.36 3.99
CA MET A 211 11.00 -5.65 3.27
C MET A 211 12.16 -5.93 4.23
N ASN A 212 12.33 -5.14 5.29
CA ASN A 212 13.37 -5.35 6.30
C ASN A 212 13.20 -6.70 7.01
N ILE A 213 11.98 -7.11 7.34
CA ILE A 213 11.71 -8.43 7.92
C ILE A 213 12.09 -9.55 6.94
N ALA A 214 11.72 -9.41 5.66
CA ALA A 214 12.08 -10.39 4.64
C ALA A 214 13.60 -10.52 4.48
N VAL A 215 14.31 -9.39 4.37
CA VAL A 215 15.78 -9.36 4.29
C VAL A 215 16.42 -9.97 5.53
N ALA A 216 15.94 -9.63 6.73
CA ALA A 216 16.42 -10.23 7.98
C ALA A 216 16.25 -11.75 7.99
N GLY A 217 15.11 -12.26 7.50
CA GLY A 217 14.87 -13.70 7.38
C GLY A 217 15.84 -14.39 6.40
N VAL A 218 16.12 -13.75 5.26
CA VAL A 218 17.12 -14.26 4.31
C VAL A 218 18.52 -14.25 4.91
N LEU A 219 18.94 -13.17 5.55
CA LEU A 219 20.26 -13.08 6.21
C LEU A 219 20.41 -14.10 7.34
N LEU A 220 19.34 -14.34 8.12
CA LEU A 220 19.35 -15.37 9.15
C LEU A 220 19.54 -16.76 8.54
N LEU A 221 18.84 -17.05 7.43
CA LEU A 221 19.01 -18.31 6.70
C LEU A 221 20.42 -18.44 6.14
N VAL A 222 20.99 -17.37 5.58
CA VAL A 222 22.37 -17.34 5.07
C VAL A 222 23.33 -17.66 6.21
N ALA A 223 23.24 -16.98 7.35
CA ALA A 223 24.09 -17.24 8.52
C ALA A 223 24.00 -18.70 8.98
N VAL A 224 22.78 -19.24 9.14
CA VAL A 224 22.56 -20.64 9.54
C VAL A 224 23.23 -21.61 8.57
N LEU A 225 22.97 -21.46 7.27
CA LEU A 225 23.55 -22.33 6.24
C LEU A 225 25.08 -22.15 6.12
N GLY A 226 25.60 -20.97 6.45
CA GLY A 226 27.02 -20.69 6.50
C GLY A 226 27.72 -21.39 7.66
N PHE A 227 27.10 -21.48 8.84
CA PHE A 227 27.62 -22.29 9.93
C PHE A 227 27.77 -23.77 9.53
N PHE A 228 26.88 -24.28 8.67
CA PHE A 228 26.95 -25.63 8.12
C PHE A 228 27.87 -25.77 6.89
N GLY A 229 28.43 -24.68 6.37
CA GLY A 229 29.39 -24.71 5.26
C GLY A 229 28.79 -24.83 3.87
N TYR A 230 27.52 -24.45 3.67
CA TYR A 230 26.86 -24.57 2.35
C TYR A 230 27.17 -23.41 1.38
N TRP A 231 27.95 -22.40 1.78
CA TRP A 231 28.14 -21.14 1.02
C TRP A 231 29.53 -20.97 0.40
N ALA A 232 30.13 -22.04 -0.10
CA ALA A 232 31.45 -21.96 -0.73
C ALA A 232 31.52 -20.96 -1.89
N LEU A 233 30.43 -20.77 -2.64
CA LEU A 233 30.33 -19.80 -3.75
C LEU A 233 30.39 -18.33 -3.29
N LEU A 234 29.94 -18.03 -2.06
CA LEU A 234 30.03 -16.68 -1.48
C LEU A 234 31.36 -16.46 -0.77
N SER A 235 32.30 -17.42 -0.85
CA SER A 235 33.54 -17.40 -0.07
C SER A 235 33.33 -17.34 1.44
N ILE A 236 32.19 -17.83 1.95
CA ILE A 236 31.88 -17.88 3.37
C ILE A 236 32.40 -19.23 3.91
N PRO A 237 33.40 -19.24 4.81
CA PRO A 237 33.91 -20.47 5.38
C PRO A 237 32.84 -21.18 6.23
N ALA A 238 33.01 -22.49 6.45
CA ALA A 238 32.18 -23.20 7.42
C ALA A 238 32.53 -22.79 8.86
N GLY A 239 31.56 -22.90 9.77
CA GLY A 239 31.78 -22.70 11.20
C GLY A 239 31.75 -21.24 11.69
N ILE A 240 32.42 -20.96 12.80
CA ILE A 240 32.41 -19.66 13.47
C ILE A 240 33.47 -18.76 12.82
N ASN A 241 33.05 -17.89 11.90
CA ASN A 241 33.90 -16.90 11.24
C ASN A 241 33.23 -15.52 11.22
N GLY A 242 33.98 -14.52 10.76
CA GLY A 242 33.53 -13.13 10.70
C GLY A 242 32.24 -12.95 9.90
N ASP A 243 32.13 -13.60 8.75
CA ASP A 243 30.99 -13.47 7.84
C ASP A 243 29.69 -14.03 8.47
N ASN A 244 29.73 -15.25 9.00
CA ASN A 244 28.57 -15.90 9.62
C ASN A 244 28.08 -15.14 10.87
N ILE A 245 29.01 -14.61 11.68
CA ILE A 245 28.67 -13.80 12.85
C ILE A 245 28.06 -12.47 12.41
N LEU A 246 28.63 -11.83 11.39
CA LEU A 246 28.12 -10.56 10.88
C LEU A 246 26.72 -10.72 10.29
N ASP A 247 26.50 -11.73 9.44
CA ASP A 247 25.19 -12.00 8.84
C ASP A 247 24.14 -12.25 9.94
N LEU A 248 24.49 -13.01 10.97
CA LEU A 248 23.62 -13.24 12.12
C LEU A 248 23.33 -11.93 12.87
N ALA A 249 24.34 -11.12 13.16
CA ALA A 249 24.20 -9.87 13.87
C ALA A 249 23.33 -8.87 13.07
N VAL A 250 23.60 -8.71 11.78
CA VAL A 250 22.84 -7.83 10.88
C VAL A 250 21.40 -8.34 10.73
N ALA A 251 21.17 -9.65 10.64
CA ALA A 251 19.82 -10.23 10.62
C ALA A 251 19.02 -9.84 11.88
N LEU A 252 19.62 -10.01 13.07
CA LEU A 252 18.97 -9.69 14.33
C LEU A 252 18.70 -8.18 14.49
N VAL A 253 19.69 -7.34 14.20
CA VAL A 253 19.54 -5.88 14.26
C VAL A 253 18.49 -5.40 13.25
N THR A 254 18.50 -5.94 12.03
CA THR A 254 17.50 -5.62 11.00
C THR A 254 16.10 -6.02 11.45
N LEU A 255 15.94 -7.20 12.05
CA LEU A 255 14.64 -7.65 12.54
C LEU A 255 14.11 -6.75 13.67
N ILE A 256 14.99 -6.34 14.60
CA ILE A 256 14.61 -5.54 15.76
C ILE A 256 14.35 -4.07 15.40
N VAL A 257 15.27 -3.45 14.66
CA VAL A 257 15.24 -2.02 14.33
C VAL A 257 14.49 -1.78 13.01
N GLY A 258 14.91 -2.44 11.94
CA GLY A 258 14.32 -2.28 10.60
C GLY A 258 12.94 -2.91 10.47
N GLY A 259 12.70 -4.02 11.17
CA GLY A 259 11.41 -4.72 11.24
C GLY A 259 10.41 -4.06 12.19
N GLY A 260 10.76 -2.95 12.84
CA GLY A 260 9.86 -2.13 13.63
C GLY A 260 9.41 -2.76 14.96
N LEU A 261 10.10 -3.80 15.45
CA LEU A 261 9.85 -4.38 16.77
C LEU A 261 10.00 -3.32 17.88
N LEU A 262 10.90 -2.36 17.69
CA LEU A 262 11.06 -1.20 18.58
C LEU A 262 10.09 -0.05 18.29
N SER A 263 9.53 0.03 17.08
CA SER A 263 8.62 1.11 16.65
C SER A 263 7.23 1.00 17.27
N GLY A 264 6.81 -0.19 17.70
CA GLY A 264 5.53 -0.42 18.39
C GLY A 264 5.40 0.26 19.76
N ARG A 265 6.47 0.86 20.30
CA ARG A 265 6.49 1.49 21.63
C ARG A 265 6.30 3.01 21.65
N GLN A 266 6.21 3.68 20.50
CA GLN A 266 6.12 5.16 20.44
C GLN A 266 4.69 5.70 20.33
N SER A 267 3.67 4.86 20.52
CA SER A 267 2.25 5.25 20.44
C SER A 267 1.52 5.19 21.79
N ALA A 268 2.24 5.29 22.92
CA ALA A 268 1.64 5.40 24.26
C ALA A 268 1.64 6.85 24.75
#